data_AF-A0A3N5H4M1-F1
#
_entry.id   AF-A0A3N5H4M1-F1
#
_cell.length_a   1.000
_cell.length_b   1.000
_cell.length_c   1.000
_cell.angle_alpha   90.00
_cell.angle_beta   90.00
_cell.angle_gamma   90.00
#
_symmetry.space_group_name_H-M   'P 1'
#
loop_
_entity.id
_entity.type
_entity.pdbx_description
1 polymer ?
#
loop_
_entity_poly.entity_id
_entity_poly.type
_entity_poly.pdbx_seq_one_letter_code
_entity_poly.pdbx_strand_id
1 'polypeptide(L)'
;MKPADRVERVAIIGNGLMGQGIAQVFARAGKAVTLIGRSEASLERAVAAIGRNVEAFVGRGLVDAKSAAATRARIATSTRIEDAGAAD
;
A
#
# COMPACT_ATOMS: atom_id res chain seq x y z
N MET A 1 -13.38 16.92 -7.65
CA MET A 1 -12.32 16.34 -6.81
C MET A 1 -12.83 16.31 -5.38
N LYS A 2 -12.71 15.18 -4.67
CA LYS A 2 -13.11 15.14 -3.25
C LYS A 2 -12.17 16.02 -2.42
N PRO A 3 -12.64 16.62 -1.32
CA PRO A 3 -11.77 17.21 -0.31
C PRO A 3 -10.69 16.21 0.14
N ALA A 4 -9.46 16.69 0.40
CA ALA A 4 -8.33 15.81 0.72
C ALA A 4 -8.57 14.93 1.96
N ASP A 5 -9.36 15.42 2.92
CA ASP A 5 -9.79 14.70 4.12
C ASP A 5 -10.76 13.54 3.83
N ARG A 6 -11.34 13.47 2.62
CA ARG A 6 -12.33 12.46 2.21
C ARG A 6 -11.83 11.46 1.16
N VAL A 7 -10.53 11.44 0.87
CA VAL A 7 -9.91 10.43 0.00
C VAL A 7 -9.87 9.11 0.76
N GLU A 8 -10.52 8.06 0.25
CA GLU A 8 -10.58 6.73 0.87
C GLU A 8 -9.81 5.68 0.08
N ARG A 9 -9.73 5.84 -1.25
CA ARG A 9 -9.08 4.90 -2.18
C ARG A 9 -7.97 5.61 -2.95
N VAL A 10 -6.78 5.01 -2.93
CA VAL A 10 -5.56 5.56 -3.56
C VAL A 10 -4.97 4.52 -4.50
N ALA A 11 -4.67 4.92 -5.73
CA ALA A 11 -3.89 4.12 -6.66
C ALA A 11 -2.44 4.62 -6.70
N ILE A 12 -1.48 3.69 -6.67
CA ILE A 12 -0.05 3.99 -6.77
C ILE A 12 0.49 3.29 -7.99
N ILE A 13 0.94 4.07 -8.96
CA ILE A 13 1.47 3.56 -10.22
C ILE A 13 2.99 3.45 -10.08
N GLY A 14 3.47 2.21 -10.01
CA GLY A 14 4.87 1.87 -9.78
C GLY A 14 5.09 1.27 -8.40
N ASN A 15 5.77 0.13 -8.36
CA ASN A 15 6.00 -0.70 -7.18
C ASN A 15 7.48 -0.83 -6.77
N GLY A 16 8.30 0.13 -7.23
CA GLY A 16 9.69 0.28 -6.79
C GLY A 16 9.81 0.80 -5.35
N LEU A 17 11.01 1.19 -4.93
CA LEU A 17 11.30 1.62 -3.55
C LEU A 17 10.34 2.72 -3.06
N MET A 18 10.15 3.77 -3.86
CA MET A 18 9.24 4.88 -3.52
C MET A 18 7.78 4.41 -3.46
N GLY A 19 7.34 3.62 -4.44
CA GLY A 19 5.97 3.10 -4.49
C GLY A 19 5.62 2.24 -3.27
N GLN A 20 6.58 1.43 -2.80
CA GLN A 20 6.42 0.65 -1.57
C GLN A 20 6.23 1.55 -0.34
N GLY A 21 7.08 2.56 -0.17
CA GLY A 21 6.99 3.49 0.95
C GLY A 21 5.68 4.29 0.94
N ILE A 22 5.29 4.80 -0.23
CA ILE A 22 4.05 5.56 -0.39
C ILE A 22 2.83 4.67 -0.10
N ALA A 23 2.82 3.43 -0.60
CA ALA A 23 1.75 2.46 -0.34
C ALA A 23 1.60 2.17 1.15
N GLN A 24 2.72 1.96 1.84
CA GLN A 24 2.73 1.72 3.27
C GLN A 24 2.18 2.92 4.07
N VAL A 25 2.56 4.15 3.71
CA VAL A 25 2.09 5.36 4.39
C VAL A 25 0.57 5.50 4.28
N PHE A 26 0.01 5.39 3.07
CA PHE A 26 -1.44 5.49 2.88
C PHE A 26 -2.20 4.35 3.55
N ALA A 27 -1.71 3.12 3.45
CA ALA A 27 -2.35 1.97 4.08
C ALA A 27 -2.33 2.05 5.62
N ARG A 28 -1.25 2.57 6.21
CA ARG A 28 -1.16 2.82 7.66
C ARG A 28 -2.06 3.99 8.10
N ALA A 29 -2.26 4.98 7.23
CA ALA A 29 -3.22 6.07 7.42
C ALA A 29 -4.69 5.63 7.24
N GLY A 30 -4.95 4.34 6.98
CA GLY A 30 -6.30 3.79 6.93
C GLY A 30 -6.91 3.71 5.53
N LYS A 31 -6.17 4.11 4.49
CA LYS A 31 -6.69 4.20 3.12
C LYS A 31 -6.57 2.86 2.38
N ALA A 32 -7.53 2.57 1.51
CA ALA A 32 -7.47 1.43 0.60
C ALA A 32 -6.49 1.75 -0.53
N VAL A 33 -5.49 0.90 -0.74
CA VAL A 33 -4.40 1.13 -1.68
C VAL A 33 -4.43 0.09 -2.78
N THR A 34 -4.40 0.54 -4.04
CA THR A 34 -4.13 -0.33 -5.20
C THR A 34 -2.73 -0.04 -5.71
N LEU A 35 -1.81 -0.98 -5.53
CA LEU A 35 -0.44 -0.89 -6.04
C LEU A 35 -0.36 -1.49 -7.44
N ILE A 36 -0.10 -0.65 -8.44
CA ILE A 36 -0.07 -1.04 -9.85
C ILE A 36 1.37 -1.22 -10.31
N GLY A 37 1.65 -2.35 -10.94
CA GLY A 37 2.99 -2.72 -11.41
C GLY A 37 2.95 -3.38 -12.79
N ARG A 38 4.11 -3.68 -13.36
CA ARG A 38 4.19 -4.27 -14.72
C ARG A 38 4.08 -5.80 -14.74
N SER A 39 4.29 -6.46 -13.60
CA SER A 39 4.19 -7.92 -13.49
C SER A 39 3.88 -8.35 -12.06
N GLU A 40 3.21 -9.49 -11.93
CA GLU A 40 2.87 -10.10 -10.62
C GLU A 40 4.12 -10.33 -9.78
N ALA A 41 5.18 -10.91 -10.37
CA ALA A 41 6.45 -11.15 -9.68
C ALA A 41 7.12 -9.86 -9.12
N SER A 42 6.91 -8.71 -9.77
CA SER A 42 7.38 -7.44 -9.22
C SER A 42 6.52 -6.97 -8.04
N LEU A 43 5.20 -7.20 -8.12
CA LEU A 43 4.21 -6.80 -7.11
C LEU A 43 4.33 -7.64 -5.85
N GLU A 44 4.50 -8.96 -5.98
CA GLU A 44 4.78 -9.87 -4.86
C GLU A 44 6.03 -9.44 -4.09
N ARG A 45 7.12 -9.12 -4.80
CA ARG A 45 8.36 -8.59 -4.18
C ARG A 45 8.11 -7.30 -3.42
N ALA A 46 7.30 -6.39 -3.98
CA ALA A 46 6.94 -5.13 -3.36
C ALA A 46 6.09 -5.34 -2.09
N VAL A 47 5.05 -6.17 -2.16
CA VAL A 47 4.19 -6.50 -1.00
C VAL A 47 5.00 -7.19 0.09
N ALA A 48 5.89 -8.12 -0.27
CA ALA A 48 6.78 -8.76 0.70
C ALA A 48 7.75 -7.76 1.35
N ALA A 49 8.28 -6.80 0.58
CA ALA A 49 9.14 -5.74 1.12
C ALA A 49 8.39 -4.82 2.09
N ILE A 50 7.17 -4.41 1.75
CA ILE A 50 6.28 -3.65 2.65
C ILE A 50 6.00 -4.46 3.92
N GLY A 51 5.68 -5.75 3.78
CA GLY A 51 5.43 -6.66 4.89
C GLY A 51 6.61 -6.70 5.89
N ARG A 52 7.83 -6.92 5.40
CA ARG A 52 9.04 -6.91 6.23
C ARG A 52 9.27 -5.56 6.92
N ASN A 53 9.02 -4.45 6.23
CA ASN A 53 9.20 -3.12 6.79
C ASN A 53 8.23 -2.84 7.95
N VAL A 54 6.95 -3.21 7.76
CA VAL A 54 5.93 -3.05 8.81
C VAL A 54 6.24 -3.95 10.01
N GLU A 55 6.69 -5.19 9.79
CA GLU A 55 7.17 -6.06 10.88
C GLU A 55 8.37 -5.49 11.63
N ALA A 56 9.33 -4.86 10.93
CA ALA A 56 10.44 -4.19 11.59
C ALA A 56 9.96 -3.05 12.51
N PHE A 57 8.87 -2.36 12.14
CA PHE A 57 8.26 -1.35 13.01
C PHE A 57 7.59 -1.96 14.25
N VAL A 58 6.97 -3.13 14.10
CA VAL A 58 6.42 -3.90 15.24
C VAL A 58 7.54 -4.32 16.19
N GLY A 59 8.64 -4.88 15.66
CA GLY A 59 9.79 -5.29 16.47
C GLY A 59 10.47 -4.12 17.21
N ARG A 60 10.30 -2.89 16.73
CA ARG A 60 10.78 -1.65 17.36
C ARG A 60 9.75 -0.96 18.26
N GLY A 61 8.55 -1.53 18.43
CA GLY A 61 7.47 -0.96 19.23
C GLY A 61 6.82 0.31 18.64
N LEU A 62 7.05 0.60 17.35
CA LEU A 62 6.53 1.80 16.67
C LEU A 62 5.09 1.63 16.17
N VAL A 63 4.65 0.38 16.02
CA VAL A 63 3.32 -0.03 15.54
C VAL A 63 2.95 -1.34 16.24
N ASP A 64 1.69 -1.54 16.63
CA ASP A 64 1.22 -2.81 17.17
C ASP A 64 0.94 -3.85 16.05
N ALA A 65 0.89 -5.14 16.41
CA ALA A 65 0.70 -6.22 15.45
C ALA A 65 -0.65 -6.17 14.70
N LYS A 66 -1.71 -5.64 15.35
CA LYS A 66 -3.04 -5.52 14.75
C LYS A 66 -3.06 -4.42 13.69
N SER A 67 -2.45 -3.28 13.99
CA SER A 67 -2.25 -2.17 13.04
C SER A 67 -1.37 -2.57 11.86
N ALA A 68 -0.35 -3.38 12.10
CA ALA A 68 0.49 -3.96 11.04
C ALA A 68 -0.30 -4.88 10.11
N ALA A 69 -1.10 -5.80 10.66
CA ALA A 69 -1.97 -6.68 9.88
C ALA A 69 -3.01 -5.88 9.07
N ALA A 70 -3.64 -4.87 9.68
CA ALA A 70 -4.59 -3.99 9.01
C ALA A 70 -3.95 -3.19 7.87
N THR A 71 -2.71 -2.72 8.05
CA THR A 71 -1.94 -2.04 6.98
C THR A 71 -1.75 -2.95 5.78
N ARG A 72 -1.34 -4.20 5.99
CA ARG A 72 -1.17 -5.17 4.90
C ARG A 72 -2.47 -5.50 4.18
N ALA A 73 -3.55 -5.68 4.94
CA ALA A 73 -4.86 -6.03 4.38
C ALA A 73 -5.46 -4.92 3.48
N ARG A 74 -5.00 -3.67 3.62
CA ARG A 74 -5.46 -2.55 2.78
C ARG A 74 -4.75 -2.42 1.43
N ILE A 75 -3.69 -3.20 1.19
CA ILE A 75 -2.91 -3.12 -0.05
C ILE A 75 -3.36 -4.25 -0.99
N ALA A 76 -4.03 -3.88 -2.06
CA ALA A 76 -4.30 -4.74 -3.21
C ALA A 76 -3.26 -4.46 -4.31
N THR A 77 -3.07 -5.42 -5.21
CA THR A 77 -2.15 -5.32 -6.35
C THR A 77 -2.89 -5.44 -7.67
N SER A 78 -2.37 -4.79 -8.71
CA SER A 78 -2.88 -4.96 -10.07
C SER A 78 -1.76 -4.76 -11.11
N THR A 79 -1.90 -5.40 -12.27
CA THR A 79 -1.05 -5.17 -13.45
C THR A 79 -1.70 -4.24 -14.49
N ARG A 80 -2.90 -3.75 -14.19
CA ARG A 80 -3.75 -2.99 -15.10
C ARG A 80 -3.82 -1.54 -14.66
N ILE A 81 -3.48 -0.62 -15.55
CA ILE A 81 -3.54 0.81 -15.25
C ILE A 81 -4.98 1.31 -15.11
N GLU A 82 -5.93 0.63 -15.77
CA GLU A 82 -7.35 1.01 -15.75
C GLU A 82 -7.96 0.89 -14.35
N ASP A 83 -7.41 0.02 -13.51
CA ASP A 83 -7.87 -0.15 -12.12
C ASP A 83 -7.61 1.10 -11.27
N ALA A 84 -6.74 2.01 -11.71
CA ALA A 84 -6.58 3.33 -11.10
C ALA A 84 -7.88 4.17 -11.17
N GLY A 85 -8.78 3.88 -12.10
CA GLY A 85 -10.08 4.56 -12.21
C GLY A 85 -11.00 4.37 -11.02
N ALA A 86 -10.72 3.39 -10.15
CA ALA A 86 -11.44 3.20 -8.89
C ALA A 86 -10.89 4.06 -7.73
N ALA A 87 -9.80 4.80 -7.92
CA ALA A 87 -9.28 5.74 -6.91
C ALA A 87 -10.12 7.02 -6.84
N ASP A 88 -9.96 7.78 -5.75
CA ASP A 88 -10.67 9.04 -5.50
C ASP A 88 -9.96 10.30 -6.02
#